data_AF-A0A7U9R5T0-F1
#
_entry.id   AF-A0A7U9R5T0-F1
#
_cell.length_a   1.000
_cell.length_b   1.000
_cell.length_c   1.000
_cell.angle_alpha   90.00
_cell.angle_beta   90.00
_cell.angle_gamma   90.00
#
_symmetry.space_group_name_H-M   'P 1'
#
loop_
_entity.id
_entity.type
_entity.pdbx_description
1 polymer ?
#
loop_
_entity_poly.entity_id
_entity_poly.type
_entity_poly.pdbx_seq_one_letter_code
_entity_poly.pdbx_strand_id
1 'polypeptide(L)'
;MTLQELKQITEIPEEGRKIPTAKNLRETGRAVAKKQLINDIWIAAYQNGYALYHAYGHYTVFPIHTCGDYLYVSGGVSSYLSEHFFAKESWHIRLVLEGEDRLERNQRTKEQGRTISYSAISEEWEALEDTHVDLLEDLTERENMNELLDCLTERQKMAASLCFLQQKSRKEAAKELGITNSAVSIILSQAVRRLRKKYLSKDQTEKAVAI
;
A
#
# COMPACT_ATOMS: atom_id res chain seq x y z
N MET A 1 -14.75 -22.40 -9.54
CA MET A 1 -14.45 -21.76 -10.83
C MET A 1 -12.98 -21.39 -10.87
N THR A 2 -12.26 -21.95 -11.83
CA THR A 2 -10.84 -21.67 -12.07
C THR A 2 -10.66 -20.40 -12.92
N LEU A 3 -9.42 -19.88 -13.03
CA LEU A 3 -9.14 -18.75 -13.91
C LEU A 3 -9.42 -19.10 -15.38
N GLN A 4 -9.08 -20.32 -15.81
CA GLN A 4 -9.34 -20.79 -17.16
C GLN A 4 -10.84 -20.85 -17.48
N GLU A 5 -11.65 -21.39 -16.56
CA GLU A 5 -13.11 -21.41 -16.71
C GLU A 5 -13.69 -19.99 -16.76
N LEU A 6 -13.17 -19.08 -15.93
CA LEU A 6 -13.58 -17.68 -15.97
C LEU A 6 -13.27 -17.04 -17.34
N LYS A 7 -12.05 -17.23 -17.86
CA LYS A 7 -11.66 -16.72 -19.18
C LYS A 7 -12.60 -17.24 -20.28
N GLN A 8 -13.03 -18.49 -20.22
CA GLN A 8 -13.95 -19.09 -21.21
C GLN A 8 -15.36 -18.45 -21.22
N ILE A 9 -15.85 -17.99 -20.07
CA ILE A 9 -17.19 -17.40 -19.96
C ILE A 9 -17.22 -15.88 -20.08
N THR A 10 -16.06 -15.23 -20.21
CA THR A 10 -15.93 -13.77 -20.33
C THR A 10 -15.43 -13.37 -21.72
N GLU A 11 -15.97 -12.26 -22.23
CA GLU A 11 -15.53 -11.66 -23.49
C GLU A 11 -14.05 -11.23 -23.42
N ILE A 12 -13.38 -11.16 -24.56
CA ILE A 12 -12.05 -10.56 -24.67
C ILE A 12 -12.25 -9.10 -25.08
N PRO A 13 -11.84 -8.12 -24.25
CA PRO A 13 -11.98 -6.71 -24.61
C PRO A 13 -11.16 -6.37 -25.86
N GLU A 14 -11.77 -5.67 -26.82
CA GLU A 14 -11.09 -5.19 -28.03
C GLU A 14 -9.97 -4.20 -27.67
N GLU A 15 -8.84 -4.31 -28.37
CA GLU A 15 -7.75 -3.34 -28.26
C GLU A 15 -8.22 -1.93 -28.64
N GLY A 16 -7.85 -0.93 -27.84
CA GLY A 16 -8.24 0.46 -28.03
C GLY A 16 -9.63 0.83 -27.50
N ARG A 17 -10.45 -0.13 -27.04
CA ARG A 17 -11.73 0.17 -26.40
C ARG A 17 -11.52 0.87 -25.07
N LYS A 18 -12.33 1.92 -24.81
CA LYS A 18 -12.28 2.66 -23.54
C LYS A 18 -12.59 1.73 -22.36
N ILE A 19 -11.67 1.68 -21.40
CA ILE A 19 -11.83 0.89 -20.17
C ILE A 19 -13.06 1.38 -19.40
N PRO A 20 -13.99 0.49 -19.01
CA PRO A 20 -15.14 0.85 -18.17
C PRO A 20 -14.72 1.44 -16.83
N THR A 21 -15.51 2.38 -16.31
CA THR A 21 -15.31 2.88 -14.95
C THR A 21 -15.86 1.90 -13.92
N ALA A 22 -15.32 1.94 -12.68
CA ALA A 22 -15.86 1.15 -11.58
C ALA A 22 -17.36 1.42 -11.35
N LYS A 23 -17.80 2.67 -11.52
CA LYS A 23 -19.23 3.06 -11.45
C LYS A 23 -20.03 2.36 -12.55
N ASN A 24 -19.57 2.44 -13.80
CA ASN A 24 -20.24 1.81 -14.94
C ASN A 24 -20.39 0.29 -14.75
N LEU A 25 -19.34 -0.41 -14.29
CA LEU A 25 -19.41 -1.84 -14.02
C LEU A 25 -20.41 -2.16 -12.90
N ARG A 26 -20.44 -1.39 -11.80
CA ARG A 26 -21.39 -1.64 -10.70
C ARG A 26 -22.86 -1.39 -11.07
N GLU A 27 -23.11 -0.40 -11.92
CA GLU A 27 -24.48 0.02 -12.27
C GLU A 27 -25.06 -0.78 -13.45
N THR A 28 -24.24 -1.07 -14.45
CA THR A 28 -24.71 -1.65 -15.73
C THR A 28 -24.02 -2.97 -16.09
N GLY A 29 -22.94 -3.32 -15.40
CA GLY A 29 -22.17 -4.52 -15.70
C GLY A 29 -22.86 -5.79 -15.21
N ARG A 30 -22.75 -6.86 -16.00
CA ARG A 30 -23.17 -8.20 -15.62
C ARG A 30 -22.01 -8.94 -14.96
N ALA A 31 -22.00 -9.03 -13.63
CA ALA A 31 -21.00 -9.81 -12.91
C ALA A 31 -21.24 -11.32 -13.13
N VAL A 32 -20.20 -12.04 -13.56
CA VAL A 32 -20.21 -13.51 -13.71
C VAL A 32 -19.59 -14.21 -12.51
N ALA A 33 -18.77 -13.49 -11.73
CA ALA A 33 -18.13 -13.99 -10.51
C ALA A 33 -17.95 -12.86 -9.50
N LYS A 34 -18.08 -13.18 -8.21
CA LYS A 34 -17.73 -12.28 -7.10
C LYS A 34 -17.03 -13.08 -6.02
N LYS A 35 -16.04 -12.48 -5.38
CA LYS A 35 -15.32 -13.05 -4.24
C LYS A 35 -15.11 -11.97 -3.19
N GLN A 36 -15.67 -12.19 -2.01
CA GLN A 36 -15.31 -11.45 -0.81
C GLN A 36 -14.00 -12.03 -0.25
N LEU A 37 -13.06 -11.16 0.11
CA LEU A 37 -11.82 -11.50 0.80
C LEU A 37 -11.97 -11.10 2.28
N ILE A 38 -10.95 -10.47 2.87
CA ILE A 38 -10.95 -10.02 4.26
C ILE A 38 -11.43 -8.56 4.31
N ASN A 39 -12.20 -8.20 5.35
CA ASN A 39 -12.71 -6.83 5.56
C ASN A 39 -13.53 -6.31 4.37
N ASP A 40 -13.26 -5.08 3.92
CA ASP A 40 -13.89 -4.42 2.79
C ASP A 40 -13.29 -4.83 1.44
N ILE A 41 -12.35 -5.79 1.41
CA ILE A 41 -11.67 -6.20 0.19
C ILE A 41 -12.52 -7.20 -0.59
N TRP A 42 -12.76 -6.90 -1.87
CA TRP A 42 -13.50 -7.80 -2.75
C TRP A 42 -13.09 -7.64 -4.21
N ILE A 43 -13.36 -8.68 -4.99
CA ILE A 43 -13.15 -8.70 -6.44
C ILE A 43 -14.37 -9.25 -7.16
N ALA A 44 -14.70 -8.64 -8.30
CA ALA A 44 -15.77 -9.09 -9.19
C ALA A 44 -15.29 -9.17 -10.63
N ALA A 45 -15.64 -10.25 -11.32
CA ALA A 45 -15.39 -10.43 -12.75
C ALA A 45 -16.70 -10.22 -13.52
N TYR A 46 -16.61 -9.50 -14.64
CA TYR A 46 -17.76 -9.12 -15.46
C TYR A 46 -17.74 -9.80 -16.83
N GLN A 47 -18.93 -10.06 -17.36
CA GLN A 47 -19.15 -10.73 -18.65
C GLN A 47 -18.35 -10.08 -19.79
N ASN A 48 -18.19 -8.77 -19.76
CA ASN A 48 -17.47 -7.98 -20.76
C ASN A 48 -15.93 -8.06 -20.67
N GLY A 49 -15.39 -9.02 -19.90
CA GLY A 49 -13.94 -9.27 -19.85
C GLY A 49 -13.15 -8.43 -18.86
N TYR A 50 -13.81 -7.63 -18.01
CA TYR A 50 -13.14 -6.78 -17.02
C TYR A 50 -13.34 -7.30 -15.59
N ALA A 51 -12.31 -7.14 -14.78
CA ALA A 51 -12.37 -7.29 -13.34
C ALA A 51 -12.46 -5.92 -12.67
N LEU A 52 -13.23 -5.85 -11.58
CA LEU A 52 -13.27 -4.72 -10.65
C LEU A 52 -12.74 -5.20 -9.31
N TYR A 53 -11.62 -4.63 -8.89
CA TYR A 53 -11.04 -4.87 -7.57
C TYR A 53 -11.30 -3.68 -6.65
N HIS A 54 -11.62 -3.97 -5.40
CA HIS A 54 -11.80 -3.01 -4.33
C HIS A 54 -10.97 -3.40 -3.11
N ALA A 55 -10.19 -2.45 -2.61
CA ALA A 55 -9.50 -2.55 -1.34
C ALA A 55 -9.35 -1.15 -0.73
N TYR A 56 -9.53 -1.02 0.58
CA TYR A 56 -9.24 0.19 1.35
C TYR A 56 -9.89 1.48 0.77
N GLY A 57 -11.17 1.42 0.40
CA GLY A 57 -11.86 2.58 -0.19
C GLY A 57 -11.47 2.91 -1.65
N HIS A 58 -10.56 2.16 -2.27
CA HIS A 58 -10.07 2.39 -3.63
C HIS A 58 -10.53 1.31 -4.61
N TYR A 59 -10.56 1.64 -5.90
CA TYR A 59 -11.00 0.73 -6.96
C TYR A 59 -10.03 0.75 -8.13
N THR A 60 -9.87 -0.40 -8.77
CA THR A 60 -9.19 -0.51 -10.08
C THR A 60 -9.98 -1.44 -11.00
N VAL A 61 -9.95 -1.12 -12.29
CA VAL A 61 -10.59 -1.91 -13.35
C VAL A 61 -9.53 -2.33 -14.36
N PHE A 62 -9.53 -3.61 -14.72
CA PHE A 62 -8.53 -4.16 -15.63
C PHE A 62 -9.07 -5.37 -16.41
N PRO A 63 -8.54 -5.65 -17.61
CA PRO A 63 -8.95 -6.79 -18.41
C PRO A 63 -8.48 -8.12 -17.80
N ILE A 64 -9.37 -9.11 -17.76
CA ILE A 64 -9.11 -10.45 -17.20
C ILE A 64 -8.11 -11.21 -18.08
N HIS A 65 -8.27 -11.11 -19.39
CA HIS A 65 -7.50 -11.91 -20.35
C HIS A 65 -6.02 -11.51 -20.44
N THR A 66 -5.66 -10.30 -20.02
CA THR A 66 -4.24 -9.87 -19.96
C THR A 66 -3.53 -10.34 -18.68
N CYS A 67 -4.25 -10.93 -17.73
CA CYS A 67 -3.65 -11.48 -16.53
C CYS A 67 -3.04 -12.86 -16.85
N GLY A 68 -1.74 -12.85 -17.13
CA GLY A 68 -0.93 -14.05 -17.42
C GLY A 68 0.04 -14.35 -16.29
N ASP A 69 1.32 -14.48 -16.63
CA ASP A 69 2.41 -14.69 -15.69
C ASP A 69 2.46 -13.62 -14.58
N TYR A 70 3.10 -13.95 -13.47
CA TYR A 70 3.28 -13.06 -12.33
C TYR A 70 4.66 -13.24 -11.70
N LEU A 71 5.33 -12.12 -11.43
CA LEU A 71 6.58 -12.08 -10.68
C LEU A 71 6.27 -11.64 -9.24
N TYR A 72 6.31 -12.58 -8.32
CA TYR A 72 6.18 -12.28 -6.90
C TYR A 72 7.53 -11.82 -6.35
N VAL A 73 7.58 -10.67 -5.69
CA VAL A 73 8.80 -10.15 -5.04
C VAL A 73 8.49 -9.84 -3.58
N SER A 74 9.23 -10.45 -2.66
CA SER A 74 9.05 -10.25 -1.22
C SER A 74 10.37 -10.49 -0.48
N GLY A 75 10.80 -9.54 0.35
CA GLY A 75 11.98 -9.69 1.21
C GLY A 75 13.27 -10.03 0.43
N GLY A 76 13.46 -9.44 -0.75
CA GLY A 76 14.62 -9.73 -1.62
C GLY A 76 14.54 -11.04 -2.42
N VAL A 77 13.53 -11.87 -2.20
CA VAL A 77 13.29 -13.10 -2.98
C VAL A 77 12.28 -12.81 -4.09
N SER A 78 12.60 -13.23 -5.30
CA SER A 78 11.66 -13.20 -6.43
C SER A 78 11.28 -14.62 -6.87
N SER A 79 10.01 -14.81 -7.22
CA SER A 79 9.46 -16.09 -7.68
C SER A 79 8.60 -15.86 -8.90
N TYR A 80 8.93 -16.55 -9.99
CA TYR A 80 8.17 -16.50 -11.23
C TYR A 80 7.07 -17.56 -11.22
N LEU A 81 5.82 -17.10 -11.36
CA LEU A 81 4.64 -17.96 -11.44
C LEU A 81 4.06 -17.84 -12.85
N SER A 82 3.98 -18.97 -13.55
CA SER A 82 3.48 -18.98 -14.93
C SER A 82 1.96 -18.87 -15.00
N GLU A 83 1.43 -18.44 -16.14
CA GLU A 83 0.01 -18.41 -16.43
C GLU A 83 -0.59 -19.81 -16.30
N HIS A 84 0.14 -20.85 -16.68
CA HIS A 84 -0.31 -22.24 -16.55
C HIS A 84 -0.54 -22.64 -15.10
N PHE A 85 0.27 -22.11 -14.16
CA PHE A 85 0.04 -22.29 -12.74
C PHE A 85 -1.32 -21.69 -12.36
N PHE A 86 -1.58 -20.43 -12.73
CA PHE A 86 -2.83 -19.74 -12.38
C PHE A 86 -4.06 -20.27 -13.12
N ALA A 87 -3.92 -20.85 -14.31
CA ALA A 87 -5.05 -21.32 -15.12
C ALA A 87 -5.96 -22.30 -14.36
N LYS A 88 -5.36 -23.19 -13.55
CA LYS A 88 -6.07 -24.21 -12.77
C LYS A 88 -6.46 -23.73 -11.37
N GLU A 89 -5.87 -22.62 -10.92
CA GLU A 89 -6.13 -22.05 -9.61
C GLU A 89 -7.48 -21.32 -9.56
N SER A 90 -7.92 -21.04 -8.34
CA SER A 90 -9.13 -20.23 -8.13
C SER A 90 -8.99 -18.88 -8.84
N TRP A 91 -9.99 -18.52 -9.65
CA TRP A 91 -9.93 -17.36 -10.55
C TRP A 91 -9.46 -16.04 -9.90
N HIS A 92 -9.83 -15.84 -8.64
CA HIS A 92 -9.55 -14.61 -7.91
C HIS A 92 -8.07 -14.48 -7.49
N ILE A 93 -7.28 -15.56 -7.44
CA ILE A 93 -5.90 -15.51 -6.94
C ILE A 93 -5.05 -14.58 -7.83
N ARG A 94 -4.96 -14.87 -9.13
CA ARG A 94 -4.16 -14.04 -10.06
C ARG A 94 -4.73 -12.63 -10.21
N LEU A 95 -6.06 -12.49 -10.19
CA LEU A 95 -6.71 -11.19 -10.38
C LEU A 95 -6.56 -10.30 -9.15
N VAL A 96 -6.54 -10.84 -7.93
CA VAL A 96 -6.26 -10.05 -6.71
C VAL A 96 -4.83 -9.52 -6.74
N LEU A 97 -3.85 -10.34 -7.13
CA LEU A 97 -2.46 -9.89 -7.30
C LEU A 97 -2.35 -8.74 -8.31
N GLU A 98 -3.04 -8.84 -9.45
CA GLU A 98 -3.11 -7.74 -10.42
C GLU A 98 -3.75 -6.48 -9.81
N GLY A 99 -4.82 -6.68 -9.03
CA GLY A 99 -5.57 -5.62 -8.40
C GLY A 99 -4.75 -4.83 -7.38
N GLU A 100 -4.02 -5.53 -6.51
CA GLU A 100 -3.11 -4.96 -5.52
C GLU A 100 -2.02 -4.12 -6.19
N ASP A 101 -1.26 -4.73 -7.11
CA ASP A 101 -0.18 -4.03 -7.82
C ASP A 101 -0.69 -2.77 -8.55
N ARG A 102 -1.88 -2.84 -9.18
CA ARG A 102 -2.47 -1.69 -9.87
C ARG A 102 -2.92 -0.60 -8.90
N LEU A 103 -3.51 -0.97 -7.77
CA LEU A 103 -3.90 0.00 -6.75
C LEU A 103 -2.67 0.71 -6.18
N GLU A 104 -1.61 -0.03 -5.87
CA GLU A 104 -0.34 0.53 -5.40
C GLU A 104 0.23 1.53 -6.41
N ARG A 105 0.36 1.12 -7.69
CA ARG A 105 0.84 2.02 -8.76
C ARG A 105 -0.04 3.27 -8.90
N ASN A 106 -1.35 3.11 -8.89
CA ASN A 106 -2.30 4.23 -8.99
C ASN A 106 -2.18 5.19 -7.80
N GLN A 107 -1.90 4.69 -6.59
CA GLN A 107 -1.68 5.52 -5.41
C GLN A 107 -0.35 6.26 -5.52
N ARG A 108 0.75 5.56 -5.85
CA ARG A 108 2.07 6.19 -6.08
C ARG A 108 2.01 7.29 -7.13
N THR A 109 1.36 7.06 -8.27
CA THR A 109 1.21 8.10 -9.31
C THR A 109 0.40 9.31 -8.82
N LYS A 110 -0.62 9.10 -7.98
CA LYS A 110 -1.39 10.21 -7.38
C LYS A 110 -0.58 10.98 -6.35
N GLU A 111 0.29 10.31 -5.60
CA GLU A 111 1.19 10.94 -4.63
C GLU A 111 2.24 11.77 -5.36
N GLN A 112 2.90 11.20 -6.37
CA GLN A 112 3.87 11.89 -7.21
C GLN A 112 3.24 13.08 -7.97
N GLY A 113 2.03 12.92 -8.50
CA GLY A 113 1.29 14.01 -9.17
C GLY A 113 0.76 15.09 -8.22
N ARG A 114 0.74 14.84 -6.90
CA ARG A 114 0.41 15.81 -5.86
C ARG A 114 1.64 16.54 -5.32
N THR A 115 2.84 16.09 -5.67
CA THR A 115 4.09 16.78 -5.33
C THR A 115 4.23 18.02 -6.20
N ILE A 116 3.76 19.16 -5.67
CA ILE A 116 4.20 20.48 -6.14
C ILE A 116 5.72 20.52 -5.99
N SER A 117 6.44 20.87 -7.06
CA SER A 117 7.89 21.09 -7.00
C SER A 117 8.21 22.13 -5.93
N TYR A 118 8.67 21.66 -4.77
CA TYR A 118 9.29 22.46 -3.73
C TYR A 118 10.81 22.42 -3.93
N SER A 119 11.28 22.98 -5.05
CA SER A 119 12.71 23.10 -5.38
C SER A 119 13.47 24.09 -4.47
N ALA A 120 12.96 24.42 -3.28
CA ALA A 120 13.62 25.28 -2.31
C ALA A 120 13.78 24.62 -0.93
N ILE A 121 13.41 23.35 -0.76
CA ILE A 121 13.65 22.59 0.50
C ILE A 121 14.26 21.20 0.22
N SER A 122 14.49 20.84 -1.04
CA SER A 122 14.80 19.47 -1.50
C SER A 122 16.03 18.82 -0.85
N GLU A 123 17.07 19.59 -0.55
CA GLU A 123 18.34 19.01 -0.09
C GLU A 123 18.30 18.49 1.36
N GLU A 124 17.35 18.96 2.19
CA GLU A 124 17.21 18.49 3.58
C GLU A 124 16.16 17.36 3.72
N TRP A 125 15.30 17.17 2.71
CA TRP A 125 14.25 16.15 2.69
C TRP A 125 14.69 14.82 2.07
N GLU A 126 15.53 14.82 1.03
CA GLU A 126 16.06 13.58 0.44
C GLU A 126 16.87 12.77 1.47
N ALA A 127 17.68 13.45 2.28
CA ALA A 127 18.38 12.81 3.40
C ALA A 127 17.41 12.27 4.47
N LEU A 128 16.20 12.82 4.57
CA LEU A 128 15.19 12.46 5.55
C LEU A 128 14.34 11.27 5.09
N GLU A 129 14.12 11.12 3.79
CA GLU A 129 13.33 10.07 3.14
C GLU A 129 14.11 8.75 3.06
N ASP A 130 15.38 8.77 2.64
CA ASP A 130 16.25 7.59 2.68
C ASP A 130 16.43 7.07 4.10
N THR A 131 16.59 7.96 5.08
CA THR A 131 16.71 7.59 6.50
C THR A 131 15.39 7.13 7.12
N HIS A 132 14.24 7.53 6.55
CA HIS A 132 12.91 7.09 7.01
C HIS A 132 12.58 5.69 6.52
N VAL A 133 13.05 5.33 5.32
CA VAL A 133 12.97 3.95 4.80
C VAL A 133 13.85 3.03 5.63
N ASP A 134 15.09 3.44 5.94
CA ASP A 134 16.02 2.66 6.78
C ASP A 134 15.46 2.45 8.21
N LEU A 135 14.91 3.50 8.83
CA LEU A 135 14.23 3.40 10.13
C LEU A 135 12.96 2.54 10.09
N LEU A 136 12.24 2.52 8.97
CA LEU A 136 11.03 1.70 8.80
C LEU A 136 11.37 0.23 8.59
N GLU A 137 12.47 -0.06 7.91
CA GLU A 137 12.99 -1.42 7.74
C GLU A 137 13.46 -1.98 9.10
N ASP A 138 14.12 -1.14 9.91
CA ASP A 138 14.44 -1.40 11.33
C ASP A 138 13.19 -1.56 12.22
N LEU A 139 12.09 -0.88 11.91
CA LEU A 139 10.79 -1.01 12.62
C LEU A 139 10.06 -2.32 12.30
N THR A 140 10.42 -3.01 11.22
CA THR A 140 9.87 -4.33 10.87
C THR A 140 10.56 -5.48 11.61
N GLU A 141 11.75 -5.25 12.19
CA GLU A 141 12.40 -6.21 13.08
C GLU A 141 11.74 -6.18 14.47
N ARG A 142 11.09 -7.30 14.79
CA ARG A 142 9.91 -7.36 15.63
C ARG A 142 10.21 -7.51 17.12
N GLU A 143 11.18 -6.80 17.68
CA GLU A 143 11.60 -7.07 19.06
C GLU A 143 11.58 -5.94 20.09
N ASN A 144 11.26 -4.66 19.80
CA ASN A 144 10.93 -3.74 20.91
C ASN A 144 10.19 -2.43 20.55
N MET A 145 8.99 -2.53 19.96
CA MET A 145 8.12 -1.36 19.75
C MET A 145 7.77 -0.62 21.06
N ASN A 146 7.71 -1.33 22.20
CA ASN A 146 7.43 -0.73 23.50
C ASN A 146 8.61 0.14 24.03
N GLU A 147 9.86 -0.29 23.89
CA GLU A 147 11.02 0.51 24.29
C GLU A 147 11.21 1.76 23.41
N LEU A 148 10.79 1.66 22.14
CA LEU A 148 10.86 2.73 21.14
C LEU A 148 9.81 3.82 21.44
N LEU A 149 8.58 3.38 21.77
CA LEU A 149 7.50 4.28 22.18
C LEU A 149 7.81 4.97 23.51
N ASP A 150 8.50 4.35 24.46
CA ASP A 150 8.88 4.99 25.75
C ASP A 150 9.77 6.24 25.62
N CYS A 151 10.38 6.44 24.45
CA CYS A 151 11.20 7.62 24.14
C CYS A 151 10.35 8.83 23.72
N LEU A 152 9.10 8.58 23.36
CA LEU A 152 8.17 9.55 22.85
C LEU A 152 7.30 10.09 23.99
N THR A 153 6.93 11.35 23.89
CA THR A 153 5.87 11.90 24.74
C THR A 153 4.53 11.24 24.41
N GLU A 154 3.58 11.16 25.35
CA GLU A 154 2.25 10.60 25.10
C GLU A 154 1.58 11.20 23.85
N ARG A 155 1.78 12.50 23.61
CA ARG A 155 1.25 13.19 22.43
C ARG A 155 1.86 12.69 21.12
N GLN A 156 3.13 12.35 21.14
CA GLN A 156 3.85 11.77 20.00
C GLN A 156 3.50 10.29 19.81
N LYS A 157 3.39 9.52 20.90
CA LYS A 157 2.92 8.13 20.88
C LYS A 157 1.55 8.05 20.24
N MET A 158 0.59 8.85 20.71
CA MET A 158 -0.77 8.87 20.16
C MET A 158 -0.78 9.24 18.66
N ALA A 159 -0.07 10.29 18.25
CA ALA A 159 0.00 10.67 16.83
C ALA A 159 0.66 9.59 15.96
N ALA A 160 1.73 8.96 16.44
CA ALA A 160 2.43 7.88 15.76
C ALA A 160 1.55 6.61 15.67
N SER A 161 0.87 6.23 16.76
CA SER A 161 -0.04 5.09 16.76
C SER A 161 -1.19 5.27 15.78
N LEU A 162 -1.80 6.46 15.74
CA LEU A 162 -2.88 6.75 14.78
C LEU A 162 -2.39 6.68 13.33
N CYS A 163 -1.25 7.31 13.02
CA CYS A 163 -0.76 7.39 11.65
C CYS A 163 -0.10 6.11 11.15
N PHE A 164 0.65 5.40 12.00
CA PHE A 164 1.49 4.27 11.58
C PHE A 164 0.91 2.91 11.97
N LEU A 165 0.33 2.76 13.16
CA LEU A 165 -0.25 1.47 13.58
C LEU A 165 -1.67 1.30 13.06
N GLN A 166 -2.47 2.37 13.13
CA GLN A 166 -3.86 2.38 12.68
C GLN A 166 -4.02 2.87 11.24
N GLN A 167 -2.91 3.25 10.58
CA GLN A 167 -2.86 3.70 9.17
C GLN A 167 -3.84 4.84 8.84
N LYS A 168 -4.16 5.68 9.82
CA LYS A 168 -5.05 6.83 9.60
C LYS A 168 -4.29 7.94 8.89
N SER A 169 -4.99 8.64 7.99
CA SER A 169 -4.43 9.85 7.38
C SER A 169 -4.15 10.91 8.44
N ARG A 170 -3.19 11.81 8.19
CA ARG A 170 -2.89 12.93 9.10
C ARG A 170 -4.13 13.79 9.41
N LYS A 171 -5.10 13.83 8.49
CA LYS A 171 -6.37 14.56 8.68
C LYS A 171 -7.32 13.84 9.64
N GLU A 172 -7.37 12.51 9.58
CA GLU A 172 -8.17 11.69 10.52
C GLU A 172 -7.52 11.68 11.90
N ALA A 173 -6.20 11.52 11.98
CA ALA A 173 -5.45 11.64 13.21
C ALA A 173 -5.62 13.03 13.85
N ALA A 174 -5.59 14.11 13.05
CA ALA A 174 -5.83 15.46 13.53
C ALA A 174 -7.24 15.61 14.14
N LYS A 175 -8.26 15.08 13.46
CA LYS A 175 -9.65 15.10 13.94
C LYS A 175 -9.81 14.36 15.26
N GLU A 176 -9.17 13.21 15.39
CA GLU A 176 -9.25 12.35 16.58
C GLU A 176 -8.46 12.90 17.77
N LEU A 177 -7.33 13.57 17.51
CA LEU A 177 -6.52 14.25 18.52
C LEU A 177 -7.04 15.66 18.87
N GLY A 178 -8.10 16.14 18.21
CA GLY A 178 -8.65 17.47 18.41
C GLY A 178 -7.67 18.60 18.06
N ILE A 179 -6.77 18.38 17.10
CA ILE A 179 -5.74 19.35 16.68
C ILE A 179 -5.77 19.59 15.16
N THR A 180 -4.94 20.51 14.68
CA THR A 180 -4.80 20.77 13.24
C THR A 180 -3.92 19.73 12.56
N ASN A 181 -4.11 19.55 11.25
CA ASN A 181 -3.25 18.67 10.43
C ASN A 181 -1.77 19.11 10.48
N SER A 182 -1.50 20.42 10.47
CA SER A 182 -0.16 20.97 10.63
C SER A 182 0.46 20.62 12.00
N ALA A 183 -0.33 20.62 13.08
CA ALA A 183 0.13 20.21 14.40
C ALA A 183 0.50 18.72 14.45
N VAL A 184 -0.26 17.85 13.78
CA VAL A 184 0.10 16.42 13.64
C VAL A 184 1.45 16.26 12.95
N SER A 185 1.69 16.99 11.86
CA SER A 185 2.98 16.95 11.16
C SER A 185 4.14 17.35 12.07
N ILE A 186 4.00 18.45 12.81
CA ILE A 186 5.02 18.92 13.76
C ILE A 186 5.29 17.89 14.85
N ILE A 187 4.23 17.28 15.41
CA ILE A 187 4.35 16.25 16.45
C ILE A 187 5.12 15.03 15.93
N LEU A 188 4.82 14.57 14.71
CA LEU A 188 5.51 13.44 14.08
C LEU A 188 6.98 13.77 13.79
N SER A 189 7.29 14.95 13.25
CA SER A 189 8.69 15.38 13.04
C SER A 189 9.48 15.46 14.34
N GLN A 190 8.85 15.93 15.42
CA GLN A 190 9.48 15.94 16.75
C GLN A 190 9.67 14.54 17.32
N ALA A 191 8.76 13.61 17.03
CA ALA A 191 8.88 12.21 17.42
C ALA A 191 10.09 11.56 16.74
N VAL A 192 10.21 11.72 15.43
CA VAL A 192 11.36 11.24 14.64
C VAL A 192 12.67 11.84 15.15
N ARG A 193 12.71 13.15 15.41
CA ARG A 193 13.91 13.82 15.95
C ARG A 193 14.34 13.26 17.33
N ARG A 194 13.37 12.89 18.18
CA ARG A 194 13.65 12.29 19.50
C ARG A 194 14.17 10.86 19.37
N LEU A 195 13.57 10.07 18.49
CA LEU A 195 14.04 8.71 18.20
C LEU A 195 15.47 8.76 17.66
N ARG A 196 15.74 9.61 16.64
CA ARG A 196 17.09 9.81 16.11
C ARG A 196 18.10 10.13 17.20
N LYS A 197 17.79 11.06 18.11
CA LYS A 197 18.70 11.43 19.20
C LYS A 197 19.06 10.24 20.10
N LYS A 198 18.13 9.30 20.34
CA LYS A 198 18.37 8.13 21.20
C LYS A 198 19.08 7.00 20.45
N TYR A 199 18.72 6.74 19.20
CA TYR A 199 19.35 5.68 18.40
C TYR A 199 20.77 6.04 17.95
N LEU A 200 21.01 7.28 17.55
CA LEU A 200 22.36 7.77 17.24
C LEU A 200 23.28 7.76 18.48
N SER A 201 22.71 7.96 19.68
CA SER A 201 23.48 7.84 20.93
C SER A 201 23.76 6.39 21.32
N LYS A 202 22.88 5.44 20.95
CA LYS A 202 23.03 4.02 21.29
C LYS A 202 24.13 3.36 20.43
N ASP A 203 24.18 3.69 19.14
CA ASP A 203 25.22 3.26 18.19
C ASP A 203 26.62 3.78 18.56
N GLN A 204 26.72 4.98 19.16
CA GLN A 204 28.00 5.49 19.70
C GLN A 204 28.44 4.79 20.99
N THR A 205 27.51 4.36 21.85
CA THR A 205 27.84 3.56 23.06
C THR A 205 28.21 2.12 22.73
N GLU A 206 27.57 1.48 21.75
CA GLU A 206 27.91 0.11 21.35
C GLU A 206 29.28 0.06 20.65
N LYS A 207 29.63 1.09 19.86
CA LYS A 207 30.99 1.25 19.30
C LYS A 207 32.07 1.56 20.34
N ALA A 208 31.73 2.21 21.47
CA ALA A 208 32.68 2.51 22.53
C ALA A 208 32.93 1.36 23.51
N VAL A 209 32.00 0.40 23.60
CA VAL A 209 32.15 -0.82 24.44
C VAL A 209 32.84 -1.96 23.67
N ALA A 210 32.90 -1.87 22.34
CA ALA A 210 33.60 -2.83 21.48
C ALA A 210 35.10 -2.53 21.26
N ILE A 211 35.70 -1.62 22.05
CA ILE A 211 37.14 -1.30 22.03
C ILE A 211 37.81 -1.80 23.31
#